data_AF-A0A2E8Y8N8-F1
#
_entry.id   AF-A0A2E8Y8N8-F1
#
_cell.length_a   1.000
_cell.length_b   1.000
_cell.length_c   1.000
_cell.angle_alpha   90.00
_cell.angle_beta   90.00
_cell.angle_gamma   90.00
#
_symmetry.space_group_name_H-M   'P 1'
#
loop_
_entity.id
_entity.type
_entity.pdbx_description
1 polymer ?
#
loop_
_entity_poly.entity_id
_entity_poly.type
_entity_poly.pdbx_seq_one_letter_code
_entity_poly.pdbx_strand_id
1 'polypeptide(L)'
;MPNRVLLALVVMTVLLVLSHQIILPSLPDELRTPGSPALYGLGVFAAGLFAVTFGFFVHKRTGTRAPPRWYLVHVGAGCCGLLLAVVHAAGQWLTPPALIFVCLGLLVASGVYARVRVNQAMASTFGRKLSGFALSPAIDRDQIRQTVGQKIELLERLAPGASEALFSPTLRQWLRHPLMSYCYQRLTHRERLLTQAHRGLSAAQRYWRYAHIVLAALFAFGLLVHIIAVVFFAGYVTDYGVISWWHIAAW
;
A
#
# COMPACT_ATOMS: atom_id res chain seq x y z
N MET A 1 -14.67 3.35 9.87
CA MET A 1 -14.79 4.75 9.39
C MET A 1 -15.76 4.81 8.22
N PRO A 2 -16.82 5.64 8.31
CA PRO A 2 -17.76 5.89 7.21
C PRO A 2 -17.06 6.55 6.00
N ASN A 3 -17.59 6.35 4.79
CA ASN A 3 -17.01 6.91 3.57
C ASN A 3 -17.00 8.44 3.56
N ARG A 4 -18.01 9.09 4.16
CA ARG A 4 -18.07 10.57 4.27
C ARG A 4 -16.90 11.13 5.09
N VAL A 5 -16.55 10.47 6.20
CA VAL A 5 -15.41 10.86 7.05
C VAL A 5 -14.09 10.66 6.31
N LEU A 6 -13.93 9.54 5.59
CA LEU A 6 -12.76 9.31 4.75
C LEU A 6 -12.56 10.43 3.73
N LEU A 7 -13.63 10.75 2.99
CA LEU A 7 -13.60 11.78 1.95
C LEU A 7 -13.32 13.15 2.55
N ALA A 8 -13.98 13.53 3.65
CA ALA A 8 -13.73 14.80 4.33
C ALA A 8 -12.26 14.93 4.76
N LEU A 9 -11.68 13.87 5.31
CA LEU A 9 -10.29 13.87 5.76
C LEU A 9 -9.30 14.00 4.59
N VAL A 10 -9.53 13.26 3.49
CA VAL A 10 -8.69 13.37 2.29
C VAL A 10 -8.84 14.73 1.62
N VAL A 11 -10.06 15.24 1.48
CA VAL A 11 -10.32 16.58 0.91
C VAL A 11 -9.67 17.66 1.76
N MET A 12 -9.82 17.60 3.08
CA MET A 12 -9.14 18.53 4.00
C MET A 12 -7.62 18.46 3.82
N THR A 13 -7.05 17.26 3.71
CA THR A 13 -5.60 17.09 3.48
C THR A 13 -5.17 17.74 2.17
N VAL A 14 -5.92 17.54 1.09
CA VAL A 14 -5.64 18.17 -0.21
C VAL A 14 -5.76 19.69 -0.11
N LEU A 15 -6.80 20.22 0.54
CA LEU A 15 -6.96 21.65 0.74
C LEU A 15 -5.80 22.24 1.54
N LEU A 16 -5.36 21.59 2.63
CA LEU A 16 -4.21 22.02 3.42
C LEU A 16 -2.91 22.00 2.60
N VAL A 17 -2.71 20.97 1.78
CA VAL A 17 -1.59 20.92 0.83
C VAL A 17 -1.64 22.11 -0.12
N LEU A 18 -2.78 22.39 -0.76
CA LEU A 18 -2.92 23.50 -1.69
C LEU A 18 -2.73 24.86 -1.00
N SER A 19 -3.32 25.05 0.18
CA SER A 19 -3.15 26.25 1.00
C SER A 19 -1.69 26.46 1.36
N HIS A 20 -0.97 25.40 1.75
CA HIS A 20 0.46 25.47 2.03
C HIS A 20 1.25 26.01 0.83
N GLN A 21 0.94 25.57 -0.40
CA GLN A 21 1.66 26.04 -1.59
C GLN A 21 1.38 27.51 -1.92
N ILE A 22 0.18 27.98 -1.62
CA ILE A 22 -0.18 29.39 -1.80
C ILE A 22 0.58 30.28 -0.82
N ILE A 23 0.74 29.85 0.44
CA ILE A 23 1.44 30.63 1.48
C ILE A 23 2.96 30.47 1.44
N LEU A 24 3.48 29.41 0.81
CA LEU A 24 4.90 29.06 0.79
C LEU A 24 5.83 30.24 0.46
N PRO A 25 5.54 31.11 -0.55
CA PRO A 25 6.41 32.25 -0.86
C PRO A 25 6.52 33.25 0.29
N SER A 26 5.51 33.33 1.16
CA SER A 26 5.43 34.26 2.29
C SER A 26 5.98 33.68 3.60
N LEU A 27 6.40 32.40 3.61
CA LEU A 27 6.97 31.78 4.80
C LEU A 27 8.42 32.22 5.05
N PRO A 28 8.92 32.16 6.30
CA PRO A 28 10.32 32.40 6.62
C PRO A 28 11.27 31.46 5.87
N ASP A 29 12.52 31.88 5.65
CA ASP A 29 13.53 31.10 4.92
C ASP A 29 13.75 29.70 5.47
N GLU A 30 13.67 29.54 6.79
CA GLU A 30 13.76 28.25 7.47
C GLU A 30 12.66 27.25 7.01
N LEU A 31 11.51 27.73 6.55
CA LEU A 31 10.40 26.89 6.06
C LEU A 31 10.30 26.87 4.54
N ARG A 32 11.16 27.63 3.83
CA ARG A 32 11.24 27.64 2.36
C ARG A 32 12.44 26.89 1.80
N THR A 33 13.45 26.64 2.63
CA THR A 33 14.71 26.05 2.19
C THR A 33 14.74 24.55 2.48
N PRO A 34 14.66 23.67 1.46
CA PRO A 34 14.78 22.23 1.67
C PRO A 34 16.04 21.88 2.46
N GLY A 35 15.92 20.94 3.39
CA GLY A 35 17.04 20.52 4.24
C GLY A 35 17.31 21.42 5.45
N SER A 36 16.57 22.53 5.64
CA SER A 36 16.65 23.29 6.90
C SER A 36 16.37 22.38 8.12
N PRO A 37 16.91 22.68 9.31
CA PRO A 37 16.68 21.85 10.49
C PRO A 37 15.20 21.61 10.80
N ALA A 38 14.36 22.63 10.64
CA ALA A 38 12.92 22.53 10.83
C ALA A 38 12.28 21.55 9.83
N LEU A 39 12.54 21.73 8.53
CA LEU A 39 11.98 20.87 7.49
C LEU A 39 12.55 19.44 7.56
N TYR A 40 13.82 19.27 7.92
CA TYR A 40 14.42 17.96 8.20
C TYR A 40 13.63 17.22 9.28
N GLY A 41 13.33 17.87 10.41
CA GLY A 41 12.52 17.29 11.49
C GLY A 41 11.14 16.86 11.02
N LEU A 42 10.48 17.68 10.18
CA LEU A 42 9.19 17.31 9.57
C LEU A 42 9.32 16.09 8.66
N GLY A 43 10.40 16.00 7.87
CA GLY A 43 10.70 14.85 7.02
C GLY A 43 10.89 13.56 7.82
N VAL A 44 11.64 13.62 8.92
CA VAL A 44 11.82 12.48 9.84
C VAL A 44 10.49 12.04 10.44
N PHE A 45 9.67 12.99 10.90
CA PHE A 45 8.36 12.66 11.49
C PHE A 45 7.39 12.12 10.44
N ALA A 46 7.39 12.65 9.21
CA ALA A 46 6.64 12.12 8.08
C ALA A 46 7.05 10.67 7.76
N ALA A 47 8.35 10.38 7.70
CA ALA A 47 8.88 9.03 7.50
C ALA A 47 8.42 8.07 8.61
N GLY A 48 8.43 8.51 9.87
CA GLY A 48 7.87 7.74 10.99
C GLY A 48 6.38 7.43 10.84
N LEU A 49 5.57 8.41 10.43
CA LEU A 49 4.15 8.20 10.15
C LEU A 49 3.93 7.22 8.98
N PHE A 50 4.74 7.29 7.93
CA PHE A 50 4.69 6.30 6.85
C PHE A 50 5.13 4.91 7.30
N ALA A 51 6.08 4.80 8.23
CA ALA A 51 6.41 3.51 8.85
C ALA A 51 5.23 2.93 9.63
N VAL A 52 4.42 3.77 10.30
CA VAL A 52 3.16 3.34 10.94
C VAL A 52 2.15 2.84 9.89
N THR A 53 2.01 3.51 8.74
CA THR A 53 1.12 3.04 7.67
C THR A 53 1.57 1.69 7.10
N PHE A 54 2.88 1.44 7.00
CA PHE A 54 3.45 0.15 6.62
C PHE A 54 3.25 -0.92 7.72
N GLY A 55 3.38 -0.54 8.99
CA GLY A 55 3.12 -1.40 10.14
C GLY A 55 1.70 -1.98 10.13
N PHE A 56 0.71 -1.23 9.63
CA PHE A 56 -0.65 -1.74 9.40
C PHE A 56 -0.67 -2.94 8.44
N PHE A 57 0.10 -2.90 7.35
CA PHE A 57 0.20 -4.02 6.42
C PHE A 57 0.78 -5.25 7.11
N VAL A 58 1.87 -5.09 7.87
CA VAL A 58 2.50 -6.18 8.63
C VAL A 58 1.50 -6.78 9.60
N HIS A 59 0.87 -5.97 10.44
CA HIS A 59 -0.13 -6.42 11.42
C HIS A 59 -1.29 -7.17 10.75
N LYS A 60 -1.85 -6.61 9.67
CA LYS A 60 -2.95 -7.24 8.92
C LYS A 60 -2.54 -8.59 8.32
N ARG A 61 -1.28 -8.76 7.94
CA ARG A 61 -0.78 -9.96 7.27
C ARG A 61 -0.23 -11.02 8.22
N THR A 62 0.03 -10.69 9.48
CA THR A 62 0.47 -11.67 10.50
C THR A 62 -0.65 -12.54 11.08
N GLY A 63 -1.89 -12.40 10.60
CA GLY A 63 -3.01 -13.28 10.96
C GLY A 63 -3.81 -12.83 12.18
N THR A 64 -3.50 -11.67 12.76
CA THR A 64 -4.35 -11.05 13.78
C THR A 64 -5.59 -10.45 13.10
N ARG A 65 -6.77 -10.58 13.73
CA ARG A 65 -7.97 -9.85 13.29
C ARG A 65 -7.66 -8.37 13.38
N ALA A 66 -7.27 -7.73 12.27
CA ALA A 66 -6.96 -6.31 12.26
C ALA A 66 -8.22 -5.52 12.65
N PRO A 67 -8.28 -4.91 13.84
CA PRO A 67 -9.50 -4.25 14.29
C PRO A 67 -9.71 -2.94 13.52
N PRO A 68 -10.95 -2.42 13.48
CA PRO A 68 -11.30 -1.19 12.76
C PRO A 68 -10.41 0.03 13.09
N ARG A 69 -9.81 0.04 14.30
CA ARG A 69 -8.91 1.10 14.79
C ARG A 69 -7.61 1.20 13.99
N TRP A 70 -7.00 0.08 13.62
CA TRP A 70 -5.74 0.08 12.87
C TRP A 70 -5.88 0.65 11.46
N TYR A 71 -7.05 0.49 10.83
CA TYR A 71 -7.36 1.17 9.58
C TYR A 71 -7.45 2.69 9.76
N LEU A 72 -8.04 3.16 10.86
CA LEU A 72 -8.11 4.59 11.16
C LEU A 72 -6.70 5.18 11.38
N VAL A 73 -5.86 4.47 12.13
CA VAL A 73 -4.45 4.84 12.33
C VAL A 73 -3.70 4.89 11.00
N HIS A 74 -3.89 3.90 10.13
CA HIS A 74 -3.26 3.88 8.79
C HIS A 74 -3.67 5.10 7.94
N VAL A 75 -4.96 5.43 7.89
CA VAL A 75 -5.43 6.60 7.11
C VAL A 75 -4.95 7.91 7.75
N GLY A 76 -5.09 8.06 9.07
CA GLY A 76 -4.67 9.27 9.78
C GLY A 76 -3.16 9.52 9.65
N ALA A 77 -2.35 8.49 9.90
CA ALA A 77 -0.90 8.58 9.73
C ALA A 77 -0.51 8.86 8.27
N GLY A 78 -1.22 8.27 7.30
CA GLY A 78 -0.98 8.53 5.88
C GLY A 78 -1.25 9.99 5.48
N CYS A 79 -2.36 10.57 5.97
CA CYS A 79 -2.72 11.96 5.67
C CYS A 79 -1.82 12.97 6.38
N CYS A 80 -1.53 12.76 7.66
CA CYS A 80 -0.57 13.60 8.38
C CYS A 80 0.84 13.48 7.77
N GLY A 81 1.28 12.26 7.44
CA GLY A 81 2.56 12.02 6.79
C GLY A 81 2.66 12.70 5.44
N LEU A 82 1.60 12.64 4.61
CA LEU A 82 1.54 13.36 3.34
C LEU A 82 1.66 14.88 3.54
N LEU A 83 0.91 15.46 4.46
CA LEU A 83 0.97 16.90 4.73
C LEU A 83 2.40 17.31 5.11
N LEU A 84 3.02 16.58 6.03
CA LEU A 84 4.37 16.88 6.49
C LEU A 84 5.43 16.66 5.41
N ALA A 85 5.28 15.63 4.58
CA ALA A 85 6.17 15.39 3.44
C ALA A 85 6.09 16.54 2.42
N VAL A 86 4.88 17.07 2.17
CA VAL A 86 4.69 18.22 1.28
C VAL A 86 5.32 19.49 1.86
N VAL A 87 5.16 19.73 3.16
CA VAL A 87 5.81 20.87 3.84
C VAL A 87 7.33 20.72 3.78
N HIS A 88 7.84 19.52 4.09
CA HIS A 88 9.25 19.17 4.01
C HIS A 88 9.87 19.43 2.63
N ALA A 89 9.13 19.14 1.56
CA ALA A 89 9.62 19.37 0.19
C ALA A 89 9.70 20.86 -0.20
N ALA A 90 9.09 21.78 0.56
CA ALA A 90 9.14 23.22 0.35
C ALA A 90 8.98 23.66 -1.12
N GLY A 91 7.99 23.10 -1.82
CA GLY A 91 7.70 23.45 -3.22
C GLY A 91 8.53 22.70 -4.27
N GLN A 92 9.59 21.98 -3.88
CA GLN A 92 10.46 21.24 -4.80
C GLN A 92 9.94 19.82 -5.10
N TRP A 93 8.78 19.69 -5.77
CA TRP A 93 8.17 18.37 -5.99
C TRP A 93 8.68 17.66 -7.24
N LEU A 94 9.35 18.39 -8.15
CA LEU A 94 9.83 17.90 -9.43
C LEU A 94 11.31 17.50 -9.41
N THR A 95 12.03 17.85 -8.34
CA THR A 95 13.40 17.37 -8.12
C THR A 95 13.36 15.96 -7.54
N PRO A 96 14.42 15.15 -7.72
CA PRO A 96 14.52 13.86 -7.03
C PRO A 96 14.28 14.06 -5.52
N PRO A 97 13.34 13.33 -4.90
CA PRO A 97 12.66 12.11 -5.39
C PRO A 97 11.17 12.28 -5.78
N ALA A 98 10.87 13.08 -6.81
CA ALA A 98 9.51 13.32 -7.34
C ALA A 98 8.61 12.06 -7.50
N LEU A 99 9.20 10.92 -7.88
CA LEU A 99 8.49 9.65 -8.03
C LEU A 99 7.83 9.16 -6.73
N ILE A 100 8.37 9.50 -5.56
CA ILE A 100 7.77 9.17 -4.26
C ILE A 100 6.43 9.87 -4.10
N PHE A 101 6.34 11.16 -4.47
CA PHE A 101 5.08 11.91 -4.41
C PHE A 101 4.05 11.38 -5.39
N VAL A 102 4.47 10.99 -6.60
CA VAL A 102 3.57 10.33 -7.57
C VAL A 102 3.03 9.03 -6.99
N CYS A 103 3.90 8.17 -6.43
CA CYS A 103 3.47 6.93 -5.78
C CYS A 103 2.51 7.19 -4.61
N LEU A 104 2.79 8.21 -3.79
CA LEU A 104 1.95 8.58 -2.66
C LEU A 104 0.57 9.10 -3.09
N GLY A 105 0.52 9.98 -4.09
CA GLY A 105 -0.74 10.48 -4.66
C GLY A 105 -1.58 9.35 -5.26
N LEU A 106 -0.93 8.45 -6.01
CA LEU A 106 -1.57 7.24 -6.50
C LEU A 106 -2.05 6.37 -5.33
N LEU A 107 -1.27 6.15 -4.27
CA LEU A 107 -1.68 5.38 -3.08
C LEU A 107 -2.94 5.94 -2.40
N VAL A 108 -3.03 7.27 -2.27
CA VAL A 108 -4.22 7.92 -1.71
C VAL A 108 -5.43 7.74 -2.63
N ALA A 109 -5.31 8.07 -3.91
CA ALA A 109 -6.40 7.98 -4.88
C ALA A 109 -6.92 6.55 -5.01
N SER A 110 -5.98 5.62 -5.10
CA SER A 110 -6.19 4.18 -5.16
C SER A 110 -6.96 3.73 -3.89
N GLY A 111 -6.49 4.09 -2.68
CA GLY A 111 -7.15 3.74 -1.42
C GLY A 111 -8.57 4.28 -1.28
N VAL A 112 -8.80 5.52 -1.69
CA VAL A 112 -10.15 6.14 -1.71
C VAL A 112 -11.06 5.42 -2.70
N TYR A 113 -10.58 5.18 -3.92
CA TYR A 113 -11.32 4.46 -4.96
C TYR A 113 -11.76 3.07 -4.47
N ALA A 114 -10.88 2.35 -3.77
CA ALA A 114 -11.19 1.05 -3.19
C ALA A 114 -12.41 1.10 -2.25
N ARG A 115 -12.42 2.09 -1.37
CA ARG A 115 -13.42 2.20 -0.29
C ARG A 115 -14.76 2.69 -0.80
N VAL A 116 -14.74 3.62 -1.77
CA VAL A 116 -15.95 4.24 -2.29
C VAL A 116 -16.57 3.38 -3.39
N ARG A 117 -15.78 2.89 -4.35
CA ARG A 117 -16.30 2.22 -5.55
C ARG A 117 -16.10 0.71 -5.52
N VAL A 118 -14.89 0.22 -5.26
CA VAL A 118 -14.58 -1.22 -5.38
C VAL A 118 -15.36 -2.05 -4.36
N ASN A 119 -15.48 -1.59 -3.11
CA ASN A 119 -16.26 -2.29 -2.09
C ASN A 119 -17.74 -2.42 -2.46
N GLN A 120 -18.35 -1.35 -3.00
CA GLN A 120 -19.74 -1.38 -3.45
C GLN A 120 -19.92 -2.31 -4.65
N ALA A 121 -19.00 -2.24 -5.61
CA ALA A 121 -19.00 -3.13 -6.77
C ALA A 121 -18.80 -4.60 -6.38
N MET A 122 -17.91 -4.90 -5.43
CA MET A 122 -17.75 -6.26 -4.91
C MET A 122 -19.02 -6.74 -4.21
N ALA A 123 -19.61 -5.93 -3.34
CA ALA A 123 -20.86 -6.28 -2.66
C ALA A 123 -22.00 -6.56 -3.65
N SER A 124 -22.12 -5.77 -4.72
CA SER A 124 -23.13 -6.00 -5.76
C SER A 124 -22.84 -7.23 -6.62
N THR A 125 -21.57 -7.54 -6.90
CA THR A 125 -21.18 -8.78 -7.59
C THR A 125 -21.52 -10.03 -6.77
N PHE A 126 -21.25 -10.02 -5.46
CA PHE A 126 -21.56 -11.16 -4.58
C PHE A 126 -23.05 -11.24 -4.19
N GLY A 127 -23.76 -10.11 -4.16
CA GLY A 127 -25.20 -10.04 -3.88
C GLY A 127 -26.08 -10.39 -5.08
N ARG A 128 -25.57 -10.28 -6.31
CA ARG A 128 -26.23 -10.82 -7.49
C ARG A 128 -26.11 -12.34 -7.47
N LYS A 129 -27.22 -13.06 -7.65
CA LYS A 129 -27.19 -14.46 -8.11
C LYS A 129 -26.47 -14.46 -9.46
N LEU A 130 -25.16 -14.61 -9.43
CA LEU A 130 -24.34 -14.68 -10.62
C LEU A 130 -24.83 -15.88 -11.44
N SER A 131 -25.43 -15.59 -12.60
CA SER A 131 -25.55 -16.56 -13.69
C SER A 131 -24.19 -17.17 -14.08
N GLY A 132 -23.07 -16.60 -13.61
CA GLY A 132 -21.70 -17.10 -13.74
C GLY A 132 -21.33 -18.31 -12.85
N PHE A 133 -22.22 -18.79 -11.96
CA PHE A 133 -22.09 -20.15 -11.39
C PHE A 133 -22.72 -21.22 -12.27
N ALA A 134 -23.31 -20.87 -13.41
CA ALA A 134 -23.61 -21.86 -14.43
C ALA A 134 -22.26 -22.44 -14.86
N LEU A 135 -21.98 -23.66 -14.38
CA LEU A 135 -20.82 -24.43 -14.80
C LEU A 135 -20.87 -24.47 -16.33
N SER A 136 -19.98 -23.72 -16.98
CA SER A 136 -19.81 -23.87 -18.41
C SER A 136 -19.55 -25.37 -18.64
N PRO A 137 -20.22 -26.03 -19.60
CA PRO A 137 -19.98 -27.44 -19.87
C PRO A 137 -18.52 -27.75 -20.23
N ALA A 138 -17.72 -26.71 -20.54
CA ALA A 138 -16.28 -26.77 -20.73
C ALA A 138 -15.43 -26.77 -19.44
N ILE A 139 -16.04 -26.78 -18.24
CA ILE A 139 -15.30 -26.85 -16.97
C ILE A 139 -14.93 -28.31 -16.69
N ASP A 140 -13.63 -28.59 -16.78
CA ASP A 140 -13.03 -29.87 -16.41
C ASP A 140 -13.07 -30.06 -14.88
N ARG A 141 -14.07 -30.81 -14.43
CA ARG A 141 -14.29 -31.11 -13.01
C ARG A 141 -13.19 -31.96 -12.41
N ASP A 142 -12.55 -32.81 -13.22
CA ASP A 142 -11.49 -33.70 -12.73
C ASP A 142 -10.20 -32.92 -12.48
N GLN A 143 -9.86 -31.97 -13.35
CA GLN A 143 -8.76 -31.03 -13.09
C GLN A 143 -8.99 -30.16 -11.86
N ILE A 144 -10.22 -29.72 -11.61
CA ILE A 144 -10.56 -28.98 -10.38
C ILE A 144 -10.36 -29.88 -9.16
N ARG A 145 -10.92 -31.10 -9.19
CA ARG A 145 -10.78 -32.07 -8.08
C ARG A 145 -9.31 -32.37 -7.79
N GLN A 146 -8.50 -32.57 -8.83
CA GLN A 146 -7.06 -32.79 -8.68
C GLN A 146 -6.36 -31.58 -8.05
N THR A 147 -6.67 -30.36 -8.51
CA THR A 147 -6.07 -29.13 -7.98
C THR A 147 -6.45 -28.93 -6.51
N VAL A 148 -7.72 -29.16 -6.15
CA VAL A 148 -8.19 -29.07 -4.75
C VAL A 148 -7.51 -30.13 -3.89
N GLY A 149 -7.37 -31.38 -4.37
CA GLY A 149 -6.64 -32.43 -3.67
C GLY A 149 -5.19 -32.04 -3.36
N GLN A 150 -4.48 -31.49 -4.35
CA GLN A 150 -3.12 -30.98 -4.15
C GLN A 150 -3.06 -29.82 -3.15
N LYS A 151 -4.07 -28.95 -3.10
CA LYS A 151 -4.16 -27.87 -2.11
C LYS A 151 -4.35 -28.42 -0.71
N ILE A 152 -5.23 -29.40 -0.53
CA ILE A 152 -5.50 -30.02 0.79
C ILE A 152 -4.24 -30.70 1.32
N GLU A 153 -3.57 -31.50 0.50
CA GLU A 153 -2.32 -32.18 0.89
C GLU A 153 -1.23 -31.18 1.30
N LEU A 154 -1.10 -30.08 0.56
CA LEU A 154 -0.14 -29.03 0.88
C LEU A 154 -0.56 -28.24 2.14
N LEU A 155 -1.85 -28.06 2.36
CA LEU A 155 -2.41 -27.35 3.51
C LEU A 155 -2.18 -28.10 4.81
N GLU A 156 -2.32 -29.43 4.82
CA GLU A 156 -2.04 -30.27 6.00
C GLU A 156 -0.63 -30.06 6.54
N ARG A 157 0.34 -29.83 5.65
CA ARG A 157 1.73 -29.57 6.03
C ARG A 157 1.98 -28.10 6.38
N LEU A 158 1.28 -27.16 5.75
CA LEU A 158 1.49 -25.72 5.90
C LEU A 158 0.74 -25.12 7.12
N ALA A 159 -0.45 -25.63 7.41
CA ALA A 159 -1.32 -25.18 8.49
C ALA A 159 -2.30 -26.30 8.88
N PRO A 160 -1.86 -27.25 9.73
CA PRO A 160 -2.72 -28.32 10.22
C PRO A 160 -4.02 -27.78 10.83
N GLY A 161 -5.16 -28.34 10.41
CA GLY A 161 -6.50 -27.93 10.90
C GLY A 161 -7.09 -26.68 10.23
N ALA A 162 -6.40 -26.07 9.26
CA ALA A 162 -6.99 -24.99 8.46
C ALA A 162 -7.98 -25.54 7.42
N SER A 163 -9.08 -24.82 7.20
CA SER A 163 -10.03 -25.12 6.12
C SER A 163 -9.52 -24.55 4.80
N GLU A 164 -9.44 -25.38 3.76
CA GLU A 164 -8.99 -25.01 2.41
C GLU A 164 -9.79 -23.82 1.84
N ALA A 165 -11.10 -23.79 2.07
CA ALA A 165 -11.99 -22.75 1.56
C ALA A 165 -11.75 -21.37 2.17
N LEU A 166 -11.16 -21.31 3.37
CA LEU A 166 -10.94 -20.07 4.12
C LEU A 166 -9.45 -19.72 4.24
N PHE A 167 -8.58 -20.65 3.89
CA PHE A 167 -7.15 -20.48 4.12
C PHE A 167 -6.52 -19.54 3.09
N SER A 168 -5.70 -18.62 3.59
CA SER A 168 -4.76 -17.86 2.77
C SER A 168 -3.43 -17.75 3.49
N PRO A 169 -2.29 -17.94 2.80
CA PRO A 169 -0.98 -17.80 3.42
C PRO A 169 -0.78 -16.43 4.07
N THR A 170 -0.46 -16.43 5.36
CA THR A 170 -0.09 -15.26 6.16
C THR A 170 1.38 -14.89 5.96
N LEU A 171 1.77 -13.67 6.33
CA LEU A 171 3.18 -13.25 6.28
C LEU A 171 4.08 -14.19 7.11
N ARG A 172 3.60 -14.63 8.27
CA ARG A 172 4.34 -15.57 9.12
C ARG A 172 4.61 -16.89 8.39
N GLN A 173 3.65 -17.41 7.62
CA GLN A 173 3.82 -18.63 6.83
C GLN A 173 4.74 -18.42 5.64
N TRP A 174 4.67 -17.26 4.98
CA TRP A 174 5.61 -16.89 3.93
C TRP A 174 7.06 -16.85 4.44
N LEU A 175 7.28 -16.35 5.64
CA LEU A 175 8.62 -16.30 6.24
C LEU A 175 9.12 -17.68 6.69
N ARG A 176 8.24 -18.54 7.22
CA ARG A 176 8.63 -19.88 7.72
C ARG A 176 8.71 -20.95 6.63
N HIS A 177 7.80 -20.91 5.66
CA HIS A 177 7.66 -21.90 4.59
C HIS A 177 7.42 -21.20 3.24
N PRO A 178 8.42 -20.48 2.70
CA PRO A 178 8.26 -19.66 1.49
C PRO A 178 7.88 -20.49 0.26
N LEU A 179 8.56 -21.62 0.04
CA LEU A 179 8.32 -22.49 -1.12
C LEU A 179 6.91 -23.11 -1.08
N MET A 180 6.48 -23.60 0.08
CA MET A 180 5.14 -24.19 0.24
C MET A 180 4.04 -23.12 0.12
N SER A 181 4.26 -21.93 0.68
CA SER A 181 3.33 -20.80 0.54
C SER A 181 3.17 -20.38 -0.93
N TYR A 182 4.27 -20.38 -1.69
CA TYR A 182 4.27 -20.13 -3.13
C TYR A 182 3.54 -21.23 -3.91
N CYS A 183 3.85 -22.49 -3.66
CA CYS A 183 3.17 -23.63 -4.29
C CYS A 183 1.66 -23.59 -4.04
N TYR A 184 1.23 -23.28 -2.81
CA TYR A 184 -0.18 -23.15 -2.46
C TYR A 184 -0.84 -22.01 -3.25
N GLN A 185 -0.21 -20.83 -3.29
CA GLN A 185 -0.71 -19.72 -4.10
C GLN A 185 -0.82 -20.06 -5.59
N ARG A 186 0.15 -20.79 -6.14
CA ARG A 186 0.13 -21.23 -7.54
C ARG A 186 -1.06 -22.15 -7.83
N LEU A 187 -1.37 -23.07 -6.91
CA LEU A 187 -2.55 -23.94 -7.01
C LEU A 187 -3.86 -23.15 -6.88
N THR A 188 -3.95 -22.20 -5.94
CA THR A 188 -5.10 -21.28 -5.84
C THR A 188 -5.29 -20.47 -7.12
N HIS A 189 -4.20 -20.01 -7.74
CA HIS A 189 -4.27 -19.30 -9.02
C HIS A 189 -4.78 -20.21 -10.15
N ARG A 190 -4.28 -21.45 -10.22
CA ARG A 190 -4.74 -22.44 -11.21
C ARG A 190 -6.23 -22.76 -11.06
N GLU A 191 -6.69 -23.01 -9.84
CA GLU A 191 -8.10 -23.23 -9.54
C GLU A 191 -8.97 -22.04 -9.97
N ARG A 192 -8.52 -20.80 -9.70
CA ARG A 192 -9.22 -19.57 -10.12
C ARG A 192 -9.35 -19.45 -11.64
N LEU A 193 -8.39 -19.98 -12.41
CA LEU A 193 -8.45 -20.03 -13.86
C LEU A 193 -9.44 -21.10 -14.33
N LEU A 194 -9.40 -22.30 -13.75
CA LEU A 194 -10.27 -23.43 -14.09
C LEU A 194 -11.75 -23.16 -13.76
N THR A 195 -12.02 -22.61 -12.59
CA THR A 195 -13.37 -22.21 -12.15
C THR A 195 -13.89 -20.98 -12.87
N GLN A 196 -13.02 -20.29 -13.61
CA GLN A 196 -13.32 -19.00 -14.24
C GLN A 196 -13.95 -18.01 -13.27
N ALA A 197 -13.62 -18.07 -11.97
CA ALA A 197 -14.20 -17.25 -10.92
C ALA A 197 -13.97 -15.74 -11.11
N HIS A 198 -13.18 -15.36 -12.12
CA HIS A 198 -12.93 -14.00 -12.54
C HIS A 198 -13.88 -13.51 -13.65
N ARG A 199 -14.64 -14.39 -14.31
CA ARG A 199 -15.67 -14.05 -15.30
C ARG A 199 -16.80 -13.33 -14.54
N GLY A 200 -17.05 -12.08 -14.91
CA GLY A 200 -18.00 -11.19 -14.23
C GLY A 200 -17.36 -10.15 -13.29
N LEU A 201 -16.04 -10.24 -13.04
CA LEU A 201 -15.30 -9.18 -12.34
C LEU A 201 -14.67 -8.20 -13.34
N SER A 202 -14.83 -6.90 -13.09
CA SER A 202 -14.14 -5.86 -13.86
C SER A 202 -12.63 -5.90 -13.63
N ALA A 203 -11.85 -5.35 -14.58
CA ALA A 203 -10.39 -5.24 -14.43
C ALA A 203 -10.00 -4.50 -13.14
N ALA A 204 -10.76 -3.45 -12.79
CA ALA A 204 -10.59 -2.72 -11.55
C ALA A 204 -10.73 -3.65 -10.33
N GLN A 205 -11.82 -4.42 -10.21
CA GLN A 205 -11.99 -5.37 -9.10
C GLN A 205 -10.89 -6.43 -9.04
N ARG A 206 -10.35 -6.83 -10.19
CA ARG A 206 -9.34 -7.88 -10.30
C ARG A 206 -7.94 -7.42 -9.89
N TYR A 207 -7.52 -6.25 -10.35
CA TYR A 207 -6.12 -5.80 -10.25
C TYR A 207 -5.90 -4.67 -9.25
N TRP A 208 -6.96 -4.01 -8.79
CA TRP A 208 -6.94 -2.95 -7.79
C TRP A 208 -5.95 -3.22 -6.64
N ARG A 209 -6.12 -4.35 -5.96
CA ARG A 209 -5.34 -4.71 -4.77
C ARG A 209 -3.86 -4.91 -5.11
N TYR A 210 -3.58 -5.52 -6.27
CA TYR A 210 -2.20 -5.74 -6.71
C TYR A 210 -1.52 -4.40 -7.02
N ALA A 211 -2.20 -3.52 -7.76
CA ALA A 211 -1.70 -2.18 -8.06
C ALA A 211 -1.38 -1.39 -6.78
N HIS A 212 -2.28 -1.39 -5.79
CA HIS A 212 -2.04 -0.71 -4.51
C HIS A 212 -0.84 -1.27 -3.74
N ILE A 213 -0.66 -2.60 -3.73
CA ILE A 213 0.48 -3.24 -3.06
C ILE A 213 1.79 -2.90 -3.78
N VAL A 214 1.81 -2.93 -5.11
CA VAL A 214 2.99 -2.57 -5.91
C VAL A 214 3.35 -1.10 -5.68
N LEU A 215 2.37 -0.19 -5.71
CA LEU A 215 2.57 1.22 -5.40
C LEU A 215 3.12 1.42 -3.98
N ALA A 216 2.62 0.67 -3.00
CA ALA A 216 3.09 0.74 -1.61
C ALA A 216 4.54 0.26 -1.49
N ALA A 217 4.91 -0.80 -2.21
CA ALA A 217 6.27 -1.30 -2.25
C ALA A 217 7.23 -0.30 -2.91
N LEU A 218 6.84 0.29 -4.04
CA LEU A 218 7.63 1.31 -4.73
C LEU A 218 7.81 2.56 -3.87
N PHE A 219 6.73 3.02 -3.21
CA PHE A 219 6.80 4.14 -2.27
C PHE A 219 7.75 3.85 -1.10
N ALA A 220 7.62 2.69 -0.45
CA ALA A 220 8.44 2.31 0.69
C ALA A 220 9.92 2.18 0.30
N PHE A 221 10.20 1.57 -0.85
CA PHE A 221 11.55 1.47 -1.40
C PHE A 221 12.13 2.85 -1.73
N GLY A 222 11.36 3.70 -2.42
CA GLY A 222 11.76 5.07 -2.73
C GLY A 222 12.07 5.88 -1.48
N LEU A 223 11.22 5.79 -0.44
CA LEU A 223 11.44 6.45 0.84
C LEU A 223 12.73 5.96 1.51
N LEU A 224 12.99 4.65 1.50
CA LEU A 224 14.23 4.08 2.04
C LEU A 224 15.46 4.59 1.30
N VAL A 225 15.42 4.58 -0.04
CA VAL A 225 16.50 5.11 -0.89
C VAL A 225 16.72 6.59 -0.60
N HIS A 226 15.65 7.38 -0.48
CA HIS A 226 15.75 8.79 -0.14
C HIS A 226 16.42 9.00 1.23
N ILE A 227 16.00 8.26 2.27
CA ILE A 227 16.62 8.32 3.60
C ILE A 227 18.12 7.97 3.52
N ILE A 228 18.48 6.89 2.81
CA ILE A 228 19.88 6.49 2.65
C ILE A 228 20.67 7.58 1.94
N ALA A 229 20.13 8.15 0.86
CA ALA A 229 20.78 9.23 0.12
C ALA A 229 21.02 10.46 0.99
N VAL A 230 20.01 10.96 1.70
CA VAL A 230 20.16 12.20 2.50
C VAL A 230 21.03 12.02 3.74
N VAL A 231 21.12 10.79 4.29
CA VAL A 231 21.91 10.51 5.50
C VAL A 231 23.35 10.12 5.18
N PHE A 232 23.59 9.33 4.14
CA PHE A 232 24.92 8.77 3.84
C PHE A 232 25.61 9.41 2.64
N PHE A 233 24.87 10.07 1.75
CA PHE A 233 25.39 10.69 0.52
C PHE A 233 24.98 12.16 0.46
N ALA A 234 25.09 12.86 1.59
CA ALA A 234 24.56 14.21 1.72
C ALA A 234 25.26 15.20 0.76
N GLY A 235 26.56 15.00 0.49
CA GLY A 235 27.32 15.79 -0.48
C GLY A 235 26.76 15.61 -1.89
N TYR A 236 26.61 14.37 -2.35
CA TYR A 236 25.93 14.11 -3.63
C TYR A 236 24.52 14.73 -3.72
N VAL A 237 23.73 14.66 -2.65
CA VAL A 237 22.36 15.22 -2.63
C VAL A 237 22.36 16.76 -2.70
N THR A 238 23.34 17.43 -2.11
CA THR A 238 23.48 18.90 -2.21
C THR A 238 24.24 19.37 -3.45
N ASP A 239 24.59 18.47 -4.37
CA ASP A 239 25.54 18.76 -5.46
C ASP A 239 26.85 19.38 -4.92
N TYR A 240 27.34 18.81 -3.82
CA TYR A 240 28.50 19.24 -3.03
C TYR A 240 28.41 20.67 -2.46
N GLY A 241 27.20 21.21 -2.35
CA GLY A 241 26.90 22.47 -1.66
C GLY A 241 26.81 22.37 -0.13
N VAL A 242 26.36 23.45 0.51
CA VAL A 242 26.20 23.52 1.98
C VAL A 242 25.12 22.55 2.44
N ILE A 243 25.46 21.68 3.39
CA ILE A 243 24.55 20.72 4.00
C ILE A 243 24.03 21.30 5.32
N SER A 244 22.72 21.53 5.42
CA SER A 244 22.06 22.17 6.56
C SER A 244 21.32 21.20 7.50
N TRP A 245 21.30 19.91 7.18
CA TRP A 245 20.66 18.85 7.97
C TRP A 245 21.67 17.88 8.59
N TRP A 246 21.19 17.12 9.57
CA TRP A 246 21.98 16.04 10.19
C TRP A 246 22.20 14.89 9.20
N HIS A 247 23.45 14.48 9.06
CA HIS A 247 23.89 13.39 8.19
C HIS A 247 25.07 12.64 8.84
N ILE A 248 25.36 11.44 8.34
CA ILE A 248 26.47 10.61 8.81
C ILE A 248 27.72 10.85 7.95
N ALA A 249 27.54 10.96 6.62
CA ALA A 249 28.63 11.16 5.70
C ALA A 249 28.25 12.08 4.55
N ALA A 250 29.23 12.87 4.10
CA ALA A 250 29.10 13.87 3.03
C ALA A 250 29.86 13.46 1.76
N TRP A 251 29.89 12.15 1.47
CA TRP A 251 30.46 11.62 0.23
C TRP A 251 29.83 12.26 -1.01
#